data_AF-A0A1F8A411-F1
#
_entry.id   AF-A0A1F8A411-F1
#
_cell.length_a   1.000
_cell.length_b   1.000
_cell.length_c   1.000
_cell.angle_alpha   90.00
_cell.angle_beta   90.00
_cell.angle_gamma   90.00
#
_symmetry.space_group_name_H-M   'P 1'
#
loop_
_entity.id
_entity.type
_entity.pdbx_description
1 polymer ?
#
loop_
_entity_poly.entity_id
_entity_poly.type
_entity_poly.pdbx_seq_one_letter_code
_entity_poly.pdbx_strand_id
1 'polypeptide(L)'
;MESVTLEALPPEMKTAVLYAIPDRTSLNALVHASPCFHALYLSRRKQLLSTALARCLQLPVMVDAVAALIALRGRQERCKAPKPALEAAEEFLSKYVPLRSILNAPYSYSAEKYLDQELDVYQVFASLTEDDLLEMARLHTIVEFILEDTVHSFLGLRPDAQKPKEENAALSPPEIFRVQRAIYQSYAAATSFHGLKS
;
A
#
# COMPACT_ATOMS: atom_id res chain seq x y z
N MET A 1 27.54 -21.94 -30.15
CA MET A 1 27.41 -20.85 -29.16
C MET A 1 26.56 -21.39 -28.05
N GLU A 2 27.17 -21.70 -26.90
CA GLU A 2 26.41 -22.17 -25.73
C GLU A 2 25.53 -21.02 -25.27
N SER A 3 24.20 -21.21 -25.30
CA SER A 3 23.26 -20.28 -24.70
C SER A 3 23.52 -20.28 -23.19
N VAL A 4 24.04 -19.18 -22.65
CA VAL A 4 24.14 -19.01 -21.20
C VAL A 4 22.71 -19.08 -20.65
N THR A 5 22.37 -20.19 -20.00
CA THR A 5 21.06 -20.37 -19.40
C THR A 5 20.99 -19.54 -18.12
N LEU A 6 19.83 -18.92 -17.85
CA LEU A 6 19.60 -18.19 -16.60
C LEU A 6 19.82 -19.08 -15.35
N GLU A 7 19.76 -20.40 -15.53
CA GLU A 7 20.03 -21.39 -14.48
C GLU A 7 21.52 -21.49 -14.10
N ALA A 8 22.44 -21.19 -15.02
CA ALA A 8 23.88 -21.21 -14.75
C ALA A 8 24.34 -19.98 -13.93
N LEU A 9 23.47 -18.99 -13.74
CA LEU A 9 23.81 -17.79 -12.97
C LEU A 9 24.02 -18.09 -11.48
N PRO A 10 24.97 -17.38 -10.82
CA PRO A 10 25.08 -17.39 -9.37
C PRO A 10 23.77 -16.98 -8.68
N PRO A 11 23.51 -17.48 -7.45
CA PRO A 11 22.30 -17.14 -6.68
C PRO A 11 22.08 -15.64 -6.52
N GLU A 12 23.15 -14.85 -6.39
CA GLU A 12 23.11 -13.39 -6.23
C GLU A 12 22.57 -12.71 -7.50
N MET A 13 23.02 -13.16 -8.67
CA MET A 13 22.55 -12.63 -9.96
C MET A 13 21.09 -13.04 -10.21
N LYS A 14 20.70 -14.27 -9.89
CA LYS A 14 19.29 -14.72 -9.96
C LYS A 14 18.39 -13.89 -9.04
N THR A 15 18.89 -13.56 -7.86
CA THR A 15 18.20 -12.70 -6.90
C THR A 15 18.03 -11.29 -7.48
N ALA A 16 19.11 -10.70 -8.02
CA ALA A 16 19.03 -9.38 -8.65
C ALA A 16 18.02 -9.34 -9.82
N VAL A 17 17.98 -10.40 -10.64
CA VAL A 17 16.97 -10.56 -11.69
C VAL A 17 15.56 -10.53 -11.10
N LEU A 18 15.29 -11.30 -10.05
CA LEU A 18 13.96 -11.31 -9.40
C LEU A 18 13.54 -9.92 -8.88
N TYR A 19 14.47 -9.13 -8.34
CA TYR A 19 14.18 -7.77 -7.86
C TYR A 19 14.03 -6.73 -8.96
N ALA A 20 14.61 -6.98 -10.14
CA ALA A 20 14.59 -6.06 -11.28
C ALA A 20 13.34 -6.21 -12.15
N ILE A 21 12.57 -7.29 -11.99
CA ILE A 21 11.36 -7.50 -12.78
C ILE A 21 10.32 -6.43 -12.43
N PRO A 22 9.83 -5.67 -13.43
CA PRO A 22 8.98 -4.50 -13.18
C PRO A 22 7.51 -4.88 -12.95
N ASP A 23 7.05 -6.01 -13.47
CA ASP A 23 5.64 -6.37 -13.50
C ASP A 23 5.36 -7.80 -13.01
N ARG A 24 4.15 -7.99 -12.50
CA ARG A 24 3.69 -9.26 -11.93
C ARG A 24 3.64 -10.38 -12.97
N THR A 25 3.31 -10.08 -14.22
CA THR A 25 3.15 -11.08 -15.29
C THR A 25 4.50 -11.71 -15.62
N SER A 26 5.52 -10.89 -15.82
CA SER A 26 6.89 -11.32 -16.06
C SER A 26 7.46 -12.08 -14.85
N LEU A 27 7.16 -11.64 -13.62
CA LEU A 27 7.59 -12.33 -12.41
C LEU A 27 6.97 -13.72 -12.32
N ASN A 28 5.66 -13.81 -12.57
CA ASN A 28 4.92 -15.07 -12.56
C ASN A 28 5.46 -16.03 -13.62
N ALA A 29 5.68 -15.54 -14.85
CA ALA A 29 6.25 -16.32 -15.94
C ALA A 29 7.64 -16.87 -15.57
N LEU A 30 8.54 -16.04 -15.02
CA LEU A 30 9.89 -16.48 -14.64
C LEU A 30 9.87 -17.52 -13.50
N VAL A 31 9.06 -17.27 -12.47
CA VAL A 31 8.92 -18.15 -11.30
C VAL A 31 8.38 -19.52 -11.70
N HIS A 32 7.49 -19.59 -12.70
CA HIS A 32 6.96 -20.85 -13.20
C HIS A 32 7.83 -21.51 -14.28
N ALA A 33 8.66 -20.75 -14.99
CA ALA A 33 9.54 -21.28 -16.04
C ALA A 33 10.78 -22.01 -15.48
N SER A 34 11.20 -21.76 -14.24
CA SER A 34 12.40 -22.38 -13.65
C SER A 34 12.23 -22.73 -12.17
N PRO A 35 12.47 -23.99 -11.77
CA PRO A 35 12.46 -24.41 -10.36
C PRO A 35 13.46 -23.65 -9.47
N CYS A 36 14.61 -23.26 -10.03
CA CYS A 36 15.61 -22.48 -9.30
C CYS A 36 15.07 -21.10 -8.90
N PHE A 37 14.40 -20.42 -9.84
CA PHE A 37 13.75 -19.14 -9.56
C PHE A 37 12.53 -19.31 -8.65
N HIS A 38 11.81 -20.42 -8.76
CA HIS A 38 10.70 -20.74 -7.85
C HIS A 38 11.17 -20.86 -6.39
N ALA A 39 12.23 -21.64 -6.14
CA ALA A 39 12.77 -21.82 -4.79
C ALA A 39 13.30 -20.49 -4.21
N LEU A 40 14.01 -19.70 -5.03
CA LEU A 40 14.49 -18.37 -4.63
C LEU A 40 13.34 -17.42 -4.33
N TYR A 41 12.31 -17.39 -5.18
CA TYR A 41 11.10 -16.60 -4.96
C TYR A 41 10.44 -16.95 -3.61
N LEU A 42 10.23 -18.24 -3.33
CA LEU A 42 9.62 -18.67 -2.06
C LEU A 42 10.47 -18.24 -0.84
N SER A 43 11.79 -18.40 -0.91
CA SER A 43 12.69 -18.01 0.19
C SER A 43 12.76 -16.50 0.42
N ARG A 44 12.43 -15.69 -0.59
CA ARG A 44 12.55 -14.22 -0.57
C ARG A 44 11.21 -13.50 -0.70
N ARG A 45 10.08 -14.23 -0.69
CA ARG A 45 8.74 -13.71 -1.02
C ARG A 45 8.39 -12.46 -0.22
N LYS A 46 8.61 -12.49 1.10
CA LYS A 46 8.40 -11.32 1.98
C LYS A 46 9.19 -10.10 1.53
N GLN A 47 10.48 -10.28 1.21
CA GLN A 47 11.37 -9.18 0.82
C GLN A 47 11.02 -8.63 -0.57
N LEU A 48 10.69 -9.52 -1.51
CA LEU A 48 10.22 -9.16 -2.84
C LEU A 48 8.92 -8.35 -2.76
N LEU A 49 7.95 -8.81 -1.97
CA LEU A 49 6.66 -8.14 -1.80
C LEU A 49 6.81 -6.79 -1.09
N SER A 50 7.62 -6.72 -0.02
CA SER A 50 7.95 -5.48 0.68
C SER A 50 8.60 -4.47 -0.26
N THR A 51 9.55 -4.91 -1.08
CA THR A 51 10.25 -4.04 -2.04
C THR A 51 9.33 -3.56 -3.15
N ALA A 52 8.46 -4.43 -3.68
CA ALA A 52 7.47 -4.06 -4.68
C ALA A 52 6.50 -3.01 -4.12
N LEU A 53 5.96 -3.24 -2.92
CA LEU A 53 5.08 -2.30 -2.25
C LEU A 53 5.76 -0.97 -1.94
N ALA A 54 7.02 -0.95 -1.51
CA ALA A 54 7.76 0.28 -1.25
C ALA A 54 7.98 1.11 -2.53
N ARG A 55 8.06 0.47 -3.70
CA ARG A 55 8.15 1.17 -5.00
C ARG A 55 6.79 1.75 -5.43
N CYS A 56 5.70 1.03 -5.17
CA CYS A 56 4.34 1.46 -5.50
C CYS A 56 3.82 2.55 -4.54
N LEU A 57 4.16 2.42 -3.25
CA LEU A 57 3.70 3.29 -2.17
C LEU A 57 4.78 4.31 -1.83
N GLN A 58 4.84 5.40 -2.58
CA GLN A 58 5.70 6.52 -2.24
C GLN A 58 5.21 7.21 -0.96
N LEU A 59 6.11 7.84 -0.20
CA LEU A 59 5.72 8.78 0.85
C LEU A 59 5.08 9.99 0.16
N PRO A 60 3.85 10.44 0.48
CA PRO A 60 3.04 10.22 1.69
C PRO A 60 2.01 9.07 1.66
N VAL A 61 1.74 8.43 0.52
CA VAL A 61 0.71 7.40 0.35
C VAL A 61 0.96 6.20 1.30
N MET A 62 2.23 5.85 1.52
CA MET A 62 2.61 4.77 2.43
C MET A 62 2.09 4.96 3.87
N VAL A 63 2.08 6.18 4.39
CA VAL A 63 1.57 6.49 5.75
C VAL A 63 0.07 6.19 5.84
N ASP A 64 -0.69 6.66 4.86
CA ASP A 64 -2.14 6.44 4.80
C ASP A 64 -2.47 4.97 4.53
N ALA A 65 -1.65 4.24 3.75
CA ALA A 65 -1.78 2.81 3.51
C ALA A 65 -1.50 1.96 4.77
N VAL A 66 -0.44 2.28 5.52
CA VAL A 66 -0.14 1.65 6.82
C VAL A 66 -1.28 1.90 7.80
N ALA A 67 -1.81 3.14 7.85
CA ALA A 67 -2.95 3.47 8.69
C ALA A 67 -4.21 2.66 8.33
N ALA A 68 -4.51 2.51 7.03
CA ALA A 68 -5.62 1.70 6.55
C ALA A 68 -5.47 0.22 6.97
N LEU A 69 -4.25 -0.33 6.91
CA LEU A 69 -3.98 -1.68 7.38
C LEU A 69 -4.17 -1.83 8.90
N ILE A 70 -3.70 -0.86 9.69
CA ILE A 70 -3.90 -0.83 11.16
C ILE A 70 -5.41 -0.79 11.48
N ALA A 71 -6.17 0.07 10.79
CA ALA A 71 -7.62 0.15 10.94
C ALA A 71 -8.30 -1.19 10.63
N LEU A 72 -7.88 -1.86 9.55
CA LEU A 72 -8.39 -3.17 9.14
C LEU A 72 -8.14 -4.25 10.18
N ARG A 73 -6.92 -4.34 10.72
CA ARG A 73 -6.60 -5.28 11.80
C ARG A 73 -7.43 -5.00 13.05
N GLY A 74 -7.49 -3.73 13.47
CA GLY A 74 -8.31 -3.33 14.61
C GLY A 74 -9.77 -3.74 14.42
N ARG A 75 -10.31 -3.64 13.19
CA ARG A 75 -11.67 -4.13 12.88
C ARG A 75 -11.76 -5.65 13.01
N GLN A 76 -10.82 -6.40 12.43
CA GLN A 76 -10.81 -7.86 12.51
C GLN A 76 -10.72 -8.34 13.96
N GLU A 77 -9.92 -7.67 14.80
CA GLU A 77 -9.83 -7.94 16.23
C GLU A 77 -11.15 -7.63 16.94
N ARG A 78 -11.77 -6.48 16.66
CA ARG A 78 -13.09 -6.12 17.22
C ARG A 78 -14.19 -7.10 16.82
N CYS A 79 -14.12 -7.68 15.62
CA CYS A 79 -15.05 -8.73 15.20
C CYS A 79 -14.88 -10.02 16.03
N LYS A 80 -13.67 -10.30 16.53
CA LYS A 80 -13.38 -11.46 17.39
C LYS A 80 -13.69 -11.17 18.86
N ALA A 81 -13.35 -9.98 19.33
CA ALA A 81 -13.54 -9.52 20.70
C ALA A 81 -14.03 -8.06 20.66
N PRO A 82 -15.34 -7.82 20.84
CA PRO A 82 -15.90 -6.48 20.81
C PRO A 82 -15.24 -5.58 21.87
N LYS A 83 -14.76 -4.42 21.43
CA LYS A 83 -14.25 -3.37 22.31
C LYS A 83 -15.17 -2.14 22.26
N PRO A 84 -15.26 -1.35 23.34
CA PRO A 84 -15.95 -0.07 23.31
C PRO A 84 -15.45 0.85 22.20
N ALA A 85 -16.38 1.62 21.65
CA ALA A 85 -16.16 2.56 20.57
C ALA A 85 -14.96 3.49 20.80
N LEU A 86 -14.95 4.10 21.99
CA LEU A 86 -13.98 5.10 22.40
C LEU A 86 -12.59 4.49 22.53
N GLU A 87 -12.48 3.34 23.20
CA GLU A 87 -11.22 2.62 23.38
C GLU A 87 -10.61 2.21 22.04
N ALA A 88 -11.43 1.71 21.12
CA ALA A 88 -10.99 1.35 19.77
C ALA A 88 -10.50 2.56 18.95
N ALA A 89 -11.17 3.70 19.09
CA ALA A 89 -10.77 4.94 18.44
C ALA A 89 -9.47 5.48 19.04
N GLU A 90 -9.32 5.46 20.37
CA GLU A 90 -8.08 5.87 21.05
C GLU A 90 -6.89 4.98 20.67
N GLU A 91 -7.10 3.66 20.56
CA GLU A 91 -6.06 2.71 20.14
C GLU A 91 -5.63 2.96 18.68
N PHE A 92 -6.57 3.29 17.79
CA PHE A 92 -6.23 3.64 16.42
C PHE A 92 -5.48 4.97 16.34
N LEU A 93 -5.99 6.01 17.03
CA LEU A 93 -5.42 7.36 17.01
C LEU A 93 -4.01 7.39 17.61
N SER A 94 -3.73 6.59 18.64
CA SER A 94 -2.38 6.51 19.22
C SER A 94 -1.32 6.01 18.25
N LYS A 95 -1.69 5.17 17.28
CA LYS A 95 -0.78 4.70 16.22
C LYS A 95 -0.80 5.64 15.02
N TYR A 96 -1.96 6.18 14.67
CA TYR A 96 -2.13 6.99 13.46
C TYR A 96 -1.52 8.39 13.56
N VAL A 97 -1.72 9.08 14.70
CA VAL A 97 -1.27 10.46 14.87
C VAL A 97 0.26 10.60 14.74
N PRO A 98 1.08 9.74 15.39
CA PRO A 98 2.52 9.72 15.17
C PRO A 98 2.92 9.51 13.72
N LEU A 99 2.34 8.51 13.05
CA LEU A 99 2.63 8.20 11.65
C LEU A 99 2.31 9.39 10.73
N ARG A 100 1.21 10.10 10.99
CA ARG A 100 0.81 11.28 10.22
C ARG A 100 1.68 12.49 10.51
N SER A 101 2.27 12.60 11.71
CA SER A 101 3.17 13.69 12.08
C SER A 101 4.46 13.69 11.25
N ILE A 102 4.89 12.54 10.71
CA ILE A 102 6.00 12.45 9.75
C ILE A 102 5.76 13.34 8.52
N LEU A 103 4.49 13.50 8.12
CA LEU A 103 4.12 14.23 6.91
C LEU A 103 3.89 15.73 7.14
N ASN A 104 3.64 16.18 8.37
CA ASN A 104 3.31 17.57 8.68
C ASN A 104 3.90 17.98 10.04
N ALA A 105 4.49 19.18 10.11
CA ALA A 105 4.87 19.80 11.39
C ALA A 105 3.64 19.97 12.32
N PRO A 106 3.80 19.81 13.65
CA PRO A 106 2.67 19.69 14.57
C PRO A 106 1.95 21.03 14.73
N TYR A 107 0.72 21.13 14.23
CA TYR A 107 -0.14 22.31 14.39
C TYR A 107 -1.48 22.00 15.09
N SER A 108 -1.63 20.84 15.76
CA SER A 108 -2.88 20.52 16.47
C SER A 108 -2.63 20.20 17.94
N TYR A 109 -3.29 20.96 18.81
CA TYR A 109 -3.35 20.77 20.27
C TYR A 109 -3.81 19.34 20.67
N SER A 110 -4.62 18.68 19.84
CA SER A 110 -5.06 17.30 20.08
C SER A 110 -4.02 16.22 19.74
N ALA A 111 -2.97 16.57 18.99
CA ALA A 111 -1.92 15.62 18.60
C ALA A 111 -0.86 15.44 19.69
N GLU A 112 -0.67 16.45 20.56
CA GLU A 112 0.33 16.43 21.65
C GLU A 112 0.22 15.19 22.55
N LYS A 113 -1.01 14.75 22.89
CA LYS A 113 -1.26 13.53 23.69
C LYS A 113 -0.65 12.26 23.08
N TYR A 114 -0.42 12.23 21.77
CA TYR A 114 0.04 11.05 21.05
C TYR A 114 1.47 11.19 20.53
N LEU A 115 2.08 12.38 20.60
CA LEU A 115 3.40 12.67 20.03
C LEU A 115 4.58 12.13 20.87
N ASP A 116 4.34 11.66 22.10
CA ASP A 116 5.38 11.03 22.94
C ASP A 116 5.91 9.70 22.37
N GLN A 117 5.23 9.14 21.36
CA GLN A 117 5.65 7.91 20.67
C GLN A 117 6.30 8.26 19.32
N GLU A 118 7.62 8.20 19.24
CA GLU A 118 8.35 8.34 17.99
C GLU A 118 8.15 7.07 17.14
N LEU A 119 7.22 7.12 16.18
CA LEU A 119 6.93 6.04 15.23
C LEU A 119 7.43 6.43 13.84
N ASP A 120 8.33 5.64 13.27
CA ASP A 120 8.78 5.76 11.89
C ASP A 120 7.99 4.80 10.97
N VAL A 121 7.40 5.34 9.90
CA VAL A 121 6.64 4.56 8.92
C VAL A 121 7.47 3.46 8.27
N TYR A 122 8.78 3.67 8.07
CA TYR A 122 9.66 2.66 7.49
C TYR A 122 9.93 1.51 8.48
N GLN A 123 10.04 1.81 9.77
CA GLN A 123 10.15 0.79 10.82
C GLN A 123 8.86 -0.03 10.92
N VAL A 124 7.70 0.63 10.92
CA VAL A 124 6.41 -0.08 10.91
C VAL A 124 6.30 -0.96 9.68
N PHE A 125 6.62 -0.44 8.51
CA PHE A 125 6.58 -1.18 7.25
C PHE A 125 7.54 -2.38 7.25
N ALA A 126 8.75 -2.23 7.78
CA ALA A 126 9.73 -3.31 7.92
C ALA A 126 9.28 -4.40 8.90
N SER A 127 8.51 -4.02 9.93
CA SER A 127 7.97 -4.95 10.93
C SER A 127 6.79 -5.80 10.44
N LEU A 128 6.16 -5.43 9.31
CA LEU A 128 5.01 -6.15 8.77
C LEU A 128 5.36 -7.62 8.49
N THR A 129 4.43 -8.52 8.82
CA THR A 129 4.52 -9.93 8.47
C THR A 129 4.25 -10.12 6.97
N GLU A 130 4.47 -11.33 6.45
CA GLU A 130 4.16 -11.57 5.05
C GLU A 130 2.66 -11.43 4.73
N ASP A 131 1.80 -11.93 5.62
CA ASP A 131 0.34 -11.81 5.47
C ASP A 131 -0.10 -10.35 5.45
N ASP A 132 0.58 -9.50 6.23
CA ASP A 132 0.30 -8.07 6.27
C ASP A 132 0.65 -7.36 4.96
N LEU A 133 1.79 -7.74 4.38
CA LEU A 133 2.21 -7.24 3.08
C LEU A 133 1.25 -7.73 1.99
N LEU A 134 0.75 -8.97 2.09
CA LEU A 134 -0.26 -9.48 1.16
C LEU A 134 -1.56 -8.68 1.28
N GLU A 135 -2.03 -8.42 2.49
CA GLU A 135 -3.24 -7.64 2.71
C GLU A 135 -3.06 -6.19 2.26
N MET A 136 -1.89 -5.59 2.49
CA MET A 136 -1.56 -4.27 1.98
C MET A 136 -1.53 -4.22 0.44
N ALA A 137 -1.00 -5.25 -0.21
CA ALA A 137 -1.03 -5.37 -1.67
C ALA A 137 -2.47 -5.46 -2.20
N ARG A 138 -3.33 -6.22 -1.54
CA ARG A 138 -4.75 -6.32 -1.89
C ARG A 138 -5.46 -4.98 -1.74
N LEU A 139 -5.21 -4.28 -0.64
CA LEU A 139 -5.73 -2.92 -0.42
C LEU A 139 -5.24 -1.97 -1.52
N HIS A 140 -3.97 -2.04 -1.90
CA HIS A 140 -3.42 -1.21 -2.97
C HIS A 140 -4.08 -1.48 -4.32
N THR A 141 -4.30 -2.74 -4.69
CA THR A 141 -5.04 -3.08 -5.92
C THR A 141 -6.46 -2.53 -5.92
N ILE A 142 -7.16 -2.56 -4.77
CA ILE A 142 -8.50 -1.96 -4.66
C ILE A 142 -8.42 -0.44 -4.85
N VAL A 143 -7.41 0.21 -4.25
CA VAL A 143 -7.21 1.66 -4.39
C VAL A 143 -6.90 2.05 -5.83
N GLU A 144 -6.05 1.28 -6.53
CA GLU A 144 -5.77 1.48 -7.96
C GLU A 144 -7.04 1.32 -8.81
N PHE A 145 -7.85 0.31 -8.55
CA PHE A 145 -9.12 0.11 -9.24
C PHE A 145 -10.09 1.29 -9.04
N ILE A 146 -10.27 1.74 -7.79
CA ILE A 146 -11.12 2.91 -7.49
C ILE A 146 -10.55 4.17 -8.13
N LEU A 147 -9.24 4.35 -8.13
CA LEU A 147 -8.57 5.47 -8.77
C LEU A 147 -8.88 5.49 -10.27
N GLU A 148 -8.70 4.38 -10.98
CA GLU A 148 -9.00 4.25 -12.41
C GLU A 148 -10.46 4.60 -12.71
N ASP A 149 -11.41 4.02 -11.96
CA ASP A 149 -12.85 4.31 -12.10
C ASP A 149 -13.18 5.79 -11.85
N THR A 150 -12.53 6.38 -10.84
CA THR A 150 -12.67 7.80 -10.50
C THR A 150 -12.19 8.69 -11.66
N VAL A 151 -11.02 8.39 -12.23
CA VAL A 151 -10.49 9.12 -13.40
C VAL A 151 -11.45 9.01 -14.59
N HIS A 152 -11.91 7.79 -14.91
CA HIS A 152 -12.85 7.59 -16.01
C HIS A 152 -14.16 8.36 -15.82
N SER A 153 -14.72 8.35 -14.61
CA SER A 153 -15.94 9.08 -14.27
C SER A 153 -15.77 10.59 -14.41
N PHE A 154 -14.65 11.16 -13.93
CA PHE A 154 -14.39 12.60 -14.08
C PHE A 154 -14.17 13.03 -15.52
N LEU A 155 -13.53 12.20 -16.34
CA LEU A 155 -13.35 12.47 -17.78
C LEU A 155 -14.68 12.42 -18.53
N GLY A 156 -15.60 11.52 -18.16
CA GLY A 156 -16.93 11.42 -18.75
C GLY A 156 -17.86 12.60 -18.44
N LEU A 157 -17.62 13.33 -17.35
CA LEU A 157 -18.44 14.46 -16.91
C LEU A 157 -17.99 15.82 -17.46
N ARG A 158 -16.95 15.88 -18.29
CA ARG A 158 -16.42 17.14 -18.83
C ARG A 158 -17.38 17.69 -19.91
N PRO A 159 -17.97 18.88 -19.75
CA PRO A 159 -18.99 19.42 -20.68
C PRO A 159 -18.46 19.74 -22.10
N ASP A 160 -17.13 19.79 -22.26
CA ASP A 160 -16.45 20.31 -23.45
C ASP A 160 -15.98 19.19 -24.42
N ALA A 161 -16.58 18.00 -24.36
CA ALA A 161 -16.21 16.85 -25.20
C ALA A 161 -16.66 16.97 -26.68
N GLN A 162 -16.67 18.18 -27.25
CA GLN A 162 -16.66 18.34 -28.71
C GLN A 162 -15.21 18.18 -29.22
N LYS A 163 -14.93 16.94 -29.61
CA LYS A 163 -13.69 16.38 -30.18
C LYS A 163 -12.58 16.07 -29.17
N PRO A 164 -12.18 14.79 -29.03
CA PRO A 164 -11.01 14.44 -28.26
C PRO A 164 -9.78 14.96 -29.02
N LYS A 165 -9.13 15.99 -28.50
CA LYS A 165 -7.67 16.05 -28.68
C LYS A 165 -7.13 14.95 -27.78
N GLU A 166 -6.59 13.91 -28.40
CA GLU A 166 -5.85 12.81 -27.78
C GLU A 166 -4.56 13.29 -27.10
N GLU A 167 -4.63 14.31 -26.25
CA GLU A 167 -3.60 14.51 -25.23
C GLU A 167 -4.04 13.68 -24.04
N ASN A 168 -3.56 12.43 -24.01
CA ASN A 168 -3.48 11.51 -22.88
C ASN A 168 -3.94 12.15 -21.56
N ALA A 169 -5.23 12.05 -21.24
CA ALA A 169 -5.79 12.60 -20.02
C ALA A 169 -5.47 11.69 -18.82
N ALA A 170 -4.19 11.36 -18.66
CA ALA A 170 -3.67 10.72 -17.48
C ALA A 170 -3.49 11.80 -16.40
N LEU A 171 -3.95 11.52 -15.18
CA LEU A 171 -3.68 12.38 -14.03
C LEU A 171 -2.18 12.60 -13.89
N SER A 172 -1.79 13.80 -13.48
CA SER A 172 -0.41 14.06 -13.09
C SER A 172 -0.05 13.24 -11.83
N PRO A 173 1.22 12.87 -11.62
CA PRO A 173 1.63 12.10 -10.43
C PRO A 173 1.17 12.72 -9.08
N PRO A 174 1.22 14.05 -8.88
CA PRO A 174 0.69 14.66 -7.65
C PRO A 174 -0.82 14.46 -7.46
N GLU A 175 -1.61 14.48 -8.54
CA GLU A 175 -3.06 14.24 -8.47
C GLU A 175 -3.37 12.79 -8.12
N ILE A 176 -2.64 11.84 -8.72
CA ILE A 176 -2.72 10.41 -8.37
C ILE A 176 -2.48 10.24 -6.87
N PHE A 177 -1.41 10.83 -6.33
CA PHE A 177 -1.11 10.72 -4.90
C PHE A 177 -2.21 11.33 -4.02
N ARG A 178 -2.78 12.48 -4.41
CA ARG A 178 -3.87 13.10 -3.64
C ARG A 178 -5.11 12.21 -3.61
N VAL A 179 -5.49 11.63 -4.74
CA VAL A 179 -6.65 10.73 -4.83
C VAL A 179 -6.39 9.44 -4.06
N GLN A 180 -5.23 8.79 -4.24
CA GLN A 180 -4.87 7.58 -3.51
C GLN A 180 -4.93 7.79 -1.99
N ARG A 181 -4.35 8.89 -1.48
CA ARG A 181 -4.43 9.23 -0.05
C ARG A 181 -5.86 9.41 0.43
N ALA A 182 -6.68 10.11 -0.35
CA ALA A 182 -8.09 10.32 0.01
C ALA A 182 -8.85 8.99 0.10
N ILE A 183 -8.59 8.07 -0.83
CA ILE A 183 -9.19 6.72 -0.81
C ILE A 183 -8.71 5.95 0.43
N TYR A 184 -7.39 5.93 0.71
CA TYR A 184 -6.85 5.25 1.89
C TYR A 184 -7.38 5.83 3.21
N GLN A 185 -7.47 7.16 3.32
CA GLN A 185 -8.02 7.83 4.51
C GLN A 185 -9.51 7.50 4.69
N SER A 186 -10.27 7.50 3.60
CA SER A 186 -11.69 7.12 3.62
C SER A 186 -11.86 5.66 4.04
N TYR A 187 -11.02 4.76 3.51
CA TYR A 187 -11.00 3.35 3.91
C TYR A 187 -10.66 3.19 5.40
N ALA A 188 -9.62 3.86 5.88
CA ALA A 188 -9.19 3.80 7.28
C ALA A 188 -10.30 4.32 8.22
N ALA A 189 -10.94 5.44 7.87
CA ALA A 189 -12.06 5.99 8.63
C ALA A 189 -13.26 5.04 8.64
N ALA A 190 -13.71 4.59 7.46
CA ALA A 190 -14.81 3.64 7.37
C ALA A 190 -14.53 2.39 8.20
N THR A 191 -13.32 1.84 8.14
CA THR A 191 -12.97 0.59 8.83
C THR A 191 -12.79 0.77 10.34
N SER A 192 -12.34 1.95 10.78
CA SER A 192 -12.17 2.28 12.20
C SER A 192 -13.51 2.55 12.89
N PHE A 193 -14.49 3.10 12.17
CA PHE A 193 -15.77 3.54 12.74
C PHE A 193 -16.98 2.67 12.34
N HIS A 194 -16.81 1.71 11.42
CA HIS A 194 -17.87 0.76 11.08
C HIS A 194 -18.04 -0.30 12.18
N GLY A 195 -19.18 -0.23 12.89
CA GLY A 195 -19.48 -1.04 14.06
C GLY A 195 -19.82 -0.22 15.31
N LEU A 196 -19.71 1.11 15.26
CA LEU A 196 -20.09 2.03 16.34
C LEU A 196 -21.60 2.28 16.47
N LYS A 197 -22.43 1.34 16.00
CA LYS A 197 -23.86 1.37 16.33
C LYS A 197 -23.99 0.85 17.76
N SER A 198 -24.09 1.79 18.69
CA SER A 198 -24.60 1.65 20.06
C SER A 198 -25.88 0.84 20.10
#